data_AF-F8K3Q4-F1
#
_entry.id   AF-F8K3Q4-F1
#
_cell.length_a   1.000
_cell.length_b   1.000
_cell.length_c   1.000
_cell.angle_alpha   90.00
_cell.angle_beta   90.00
_cell.angle_gamma   90.00
#
_symmetry.space_group_name_H-M   'P 1'
#
loop_
_entity.id
_entity.type
_entity.pdbx_description
1 polymer ?
#
loop_
_entity_poly.entity_id
_entity_poly.type
_entity_poly.pdbx_seq_one_letter_code
_entity_poly.pdbx_strand_id
1 'polypeptide(L)'
;MTDKTGGVHGRSVLPGKYARVERERRFLLAGPPAPSSVTVTRVITDRYLTGTRLRLRQAVLADGTRELKLTQKVPIPRPGAVQGLITNTYLSQAEYDLMATLPAAVLRKTRLSVPPLGVDVFDGHLRGLVLAEAEFATDEEARAFVPPPQCVAEVTDDARFTGGRLVGASRDDVLGWLAAYGLRPAAMPRRSPRAP
;
A
#
# COMPACT_ATOMS: atom_id res chain seq x y z
N MET A 1 12.06 -17.82 -30.36
CA MET A 1 11.12 -18.47 -29.43
C MET A 1 11.53 -18.06 -28.02
N THR A 2 10.98 -16.96 -27.49
CA THR A 2 11.34 -16.44 -26.17
C THR A 2 10.91 -17.42 -25.10
N ASP A 3 11.87 -17.84 -24.28
CA ASP A 3 11.70 -18.83 -23.23
C ASP A 3 10.53 -18.44 -22.31
N LYS A 4 9.51 -19.29 -22.24
CA LYS A 4 8.27 -19.07 -21.48
C LYS A 4 8.45 -19.46 -20.00
N THR A 5 9.64 -19.34 -19.45
CA THR A 5 10.02 -19.83 -18.11
C THR A 5 9.74 -18.79 -17.01
N GLY A 6 8.57 -18.15 -17.07
CA GLY A 6 8.05 -17.39 -15.92
C GLY A 6 7.43 -18.35 -14.91
N GLY A 7 7.87 -18.32 -13.66
CA GLY A 7 7.32 -19.21 -12.62
C GLY A 7 8.05 -19.13 -11.28
N VAL A 8 7.48 -19.76 -10.27
CA VAL A 8 8.10 -19.91 -8.94
C VAL A 8 8.93 -21.19 -8.94
N HIS A 9 10.26 -21.08 -8.95
CA HIS A 9 11.17 -22.21 -8.76
C HIS A 9 11.82 -22.08 -7.38
N GLY A 10 11.23 -22.72 -6.36
CA GLY A 10 11.68 -22.59 -4.98
C GLY A 10 11.53 -21.16 -4.44
N ARG A 11 12.63 -20.56 -3.96
CA ARG A 11 12.66 -19.17 -3.45
C ARG A 11 12.96 -18.12 -4.51
N SER A 12 13.38 -18.52 -5.72
CA SER A 12 13.70 -17.60 -6.81
C SER A 12 12.52 -17.47 -7.77
N VAL A 13 12.18 -16.24 -8.12
CA VAL A 13 11.15 -15.93 -9.11
C VAL A 13 11.84 -15.30 -10.31
N LEU A 14 11.77 -15.99 -11.44
CA LEU A 14 12.17 -15.41 -12.72
C LEU A 14 11.09 -14.41 -13.14
N PRO A 15 11.45 -13.20 -13.63
CA PRO A 15 10.48 -12.24 -14.11
C PRO A 15 9.66 -12.85 -15.24
N GLY A 16 8.41 -13.20 -14.96
CA GLY A 16 7.48 -13.64 -15.99
C GLY A 16 7.22 -12.52 -17.00
N LYS A 17 6.78 -12.88 -18.21
CA LYS A 17 6.54 -11.95 -19.33
C LYS A 17 5.79 -10.64 -18.98
N TYR A 18 4.91 -10.69 -17.98
CA TYR A 18 4.05 -9.57 -17.59
C TYR A 18 4.44 -8.91 -16.26
N ALA A 19 5.45 -9.43 -15.57
CA ALA A 19 5.93 -8.86 -14.32
C ALA A 19 6.75 -7.60 -14.60
N ARG A 20 6.52 -6.55 -13.81
CA ARG A 20 7.27 -5.30 -13.84
C ARG A 20 8.06 -5.13 -12.55
N VAL A 21 9.20 -4.44 -12.62
CA VAL A 21 9.94 -4.04 -11.42
C VAL A 21 9.16 -2.93 -10.72
N GLU A 22 8.80 -3.13 -9.46
CA GLU A 22 8.19 -2.12 -8.60
C GLU A 22 9.31 -1.27 -7.98
N ARG A 23 9.30 0.02 -8.31
CA ARG A 23 10.19 1.03 -7.74
C ARG A 23 9.37 2.02 -6.93
N GLU A 24 9.49 1.97 -5.62
CA GLU A 24 8.79 2.88 -4.72
C GLU A 24 9.67 3.28 -3.55
N ARG A 25 9.47 4.49 -3.04
CA ARG A 25 9.96 4.93 -1.73
C ARG A 25 8.77 5.28 -0.84
N ARG A 26 8.85 4.90 0.43
CA ARG A 26 7.77 5.05 1.42
C ARG A 26 8.20 5.98 2.54
N PHE A 27 7.32 6.90 2.92
CA PHE A 27 7.59 7.90 3.94
C PHE A 27 6.44 7.99 4.94
N LEU A 28 6.77 8.17 6.21
CA LEU A 28 5.80 8.53 7.25
C LEU A 28 5.48 10.01 7.17
N LEU A 29 4.20 10.36 7.34
CA LEU A 29 3.75 11.74 7.55
C LEU A 29 3.18 11.88 8.97
N ALA A 30 3.24 13.09 9.52
CA ALA A 30 2.64 13.41 10.82
C ALA A 30 1.10 13.40 10.79
N GLY A 31 0.50 13.61 9.62
CA GLY A 31 -0.93 13.62 9.42
C GLY A 31 -1.29 13.71 7.93
N PRO A 32 -2.60 13.68 7.62
CA PRO A 32 -3.07 13.85 6.24
C PRO A 32 -2.62 15.20 5.64
N PRO A 33 -2.38 15.26 4.32
CA PRO A 33 -2.03 16.49 3.63
C PRO A 33 -3.21 17.47 3.66
N ALA A 34 -2.92 18.75 3.42
CA ALA A 34 -3.96 19.77 3.31
C ALA A 34 -4.94 19.42 2.16
N PRO A 35 -6.27 19.53 2.35
CA PRO A 35 -7.25 19.20 1.32
C PRO A 35 -7.02 19.93 -0.01
N SER A 36 -6.51 21.17 0.02
CA SER A 36 -6.19 21.97 -1.16
C SER A 36 -5.07 21.40 -2.03
N SER A 37 -4.24 20.49 -1.50
CA SER A 37 -3.16 19.84 -2.24
C SER A 37 -3.59 18.53 -2.91
N VAL A 38 -4.79 18.03 -2.60
CA VAL A 38 -5.28 16.74 -3.08
C VAL A 38 -5.94 16.90 -4.44
N THR A 39 -5.45 16.18 -5.44
CA THR A 39 -6.01 16.20 -6.81
C THR A 39 -7.00 15.08 -7.06
N VAL A 40 -6.83 13.93 -6.41
CA VAL A 40 -7.73 12.78 -6.52
C VAL A 40 -7.83 12.06 -5.19
N THR A 41 -9.04 11.62 -4.83
CA THR A 41 -9.28 10.77 -3.66
C THR A 41 -9.83 9.42 -4.08
N ARG A 42 -9.31 8.34 -3.49
CA ARG A 42 -9.80 6.97 -3.68
C ARG A 42 -9.97 6.28 -2.33
N VAL A 43 -11.13 5.67 -2.10
CA VAL A 43 -11.30 4.73 -0.99
C VAL A 43 -10.87 3.35 -1.47
N ILE A 44 -9.87 2.77 -0.82
CA ILE A 44 -9.25 1.51 -1.20
C ILE A 44 -9.55 0.46 -0.14
N THR A 45 -10.04 -0.69 -0.59
CA THR A 45 -10.11 -1.92 0.19
C THR A 45 -9.21 -2.96 -0.45
N ASP A 46 -8.21 -3.41 0.31
CA ASP A 46 -7.27 -4.46 -0.07
C ASP A 46 -7.60 -5.75 0.70
N ARG A 47 -7.72 -6.85 -0.03
CA ARG A 47 -7.84 -8.21 0.51
C ARG A 47 -6.55 -8.97 0.22
N TYR A 48 -5.76 -9.22 1.24
CA TYR A 48 -4.54 -10.02 1.16
C TYR A 48 -4.91 -11.50 1.27
N LEU A 49 -4.85 -12.24 0.16
CA LEU A 49 -5.35 -13.61 0.08
C LEU A 49 -4.44 -14.55 0.89
N THR A 50 -5.05 -15.27 1.83
CA THR A 50 -4.36 -16.05 2.86
C THR A 50 -3.45 -17.11 2.25
N GLY A 51 -2.21 -17.20 2.74
CA GLY A 51 -1.23 -18.19 2.27
C GLY A 51 -0.65 -17.91 0.88
N THR A 52 -0.94 -16.75 0.28
CA THR A 52 -0.47 -16.40 -1.06
C THR A 52 0.28 -15.06 -1.08
N ARG A 53 0.77 -14.69 -2.26
CA ARG A 53 1.34 -13.36 -2.57
C ARG A 53 0.35 -12.45 -3.31
N LEU A 54 -0.92 -12.86 -3.34
CA LEU A 54 -1.96 -12.19 -4.10
C LEU A 54 -2.72 -11.20 -3.22
N ARG A 55 -3.05 -10.06 -3.82
CA ARG A 55 -3.90 -9.03 -3.23
C ARG A 55 -5.01 -8.68 -4.19
N LEU A 56 -6.25 -8.87 -3.76
CA LEU A 56 -7.42 -8.39 -4.48
C LEU A 56 -7.74 -6.97 -3.99
N ARG A 57 -7.83 -6.01 -4.90
CA ARG A 57 -8.07 -4.58 -4.57
C ARG A 57 -9.36 -4.11 -5.23
N GLN A 58 -10.15 -3.37 -4.45
CA GLN A 58 -11.17 -2.46 -4.94
C GLN A 58 -10.77 -1.03 -4.58
N ALA A 59 -10.71 -0.14 -5.57
CA ALA A 59 -10.58 1.29 -5.37
C ALA A 59 -11.83 1.99 -5.90
N VAL A 60 -12.43 2.86 -5.09
CA VAL A 60 -13.62 3.64 -5.44
C VAL A 60 -13.24 5.12 -5.48
N LEU A 61 -13.46 5.77 -6.61
CA LEU A 61 -13.23 7.19 -6.80
C LEU A 61 -14.41 8.00 -6.25
N ALA A 62 -14.24 9.32 -6.13
CA ALA A 62 -15.27 10.23 -5.62
C ALA A 62 -16.55 10.24 -6.48
N ASP A 63 -16.42 10.01 -7.79
CA ASP A 63 -17.54 9.90 -8.74
C ASP A 63 -18.25 8.53 -8.70
N GLY A 64 -17.79 7.61 -7.84
CA GLY A 64 -18.33 6.25 -7.72
C GLY A 64 -17.71 5.24 -8.68
N THR A 65 -16.83 5.65 -9.60
CA THR A 65 -16.08 4.75 -10.48
C THR A 65 -15.28 3.74 -9.66
N ARG A 66 -15.33 2.46 -10.06
CA ARG A 66 -14.64 1.36 -9.38
C ARG A 66 -13.52 0.81 -10.24
N GLU A 67 -12.33 0.71 -9.67
CA GLU A 67 -11.22 -0.07 -10.23
C GLU A 67 -11.04 -1.35 -9.41
N LEU A 68 -11.13 -2.49 -10.08
CA LEU A 68 -10.99 -3.82 -9.49
C LEU A 68 -9.76 -4.51 -10.07
N LYS A 69 -8.89 -5.05 -9.23
CA LYS A 69 -7.70 -5.76 -9.72
C LYS A 69 -7.18 -6.85 -8.79
N LEU A 70 -6.61 -7.88 -9.37
CA LEU A 70 -5.75 -8.85 -8.70
C LEU A 70 -4.29 -8.46 -8.92
N THR A 71 -3.54 -8.35 -7.83
CA THR A 71 -2.10 -8.04 -7.86
C THR A 71 -1.32 -9.22 -7.30
N GLN A 72 -0.25 -9.64 -7.99
CA GLN A 72 0.80 -10.47 -7.39
C GLN A 72 2.01 -9.59 -7.04
N LYS A 73 2.49 -9.66 -5.80
CA LYS A 73 3.73 -8.99 -5.37
C LYS A 73 4.79 -10.00 -5.00
N VAL A 74 5.94 -9.94 -5.64
CA VAL A 74 7.09 -10.80 -5.34
C VAL A 74 8.22 -9.92 -4.83
N PRO A 75 8.49 -9.93 -3.51
CA PRO A 75 9.52 -9.07 -2.94
C PRO A 75 10.91 -9.51 -3.39
N ILE A 76 11.79 -8.54 -3.63
CA ILE A 76 13.23 -8.78 -3.75
C ILE A 76 13.86 -8.34 -2.42
N PRO A 77 14.57 -9.22 -1.70
CA PRO A 77 15.12 -8.92 -0.38
C PRO A 77 16.42 -8.10 -0.51
N ARG A 78 16.28 -6.85 -0.95
CA ARG A 78 17.37 -5.87 -1.01
C ARG A 78 16.88 -4.51 -0.56
N PRO A 79 17.74 -3.69 0.07
CA PRO A 79 17.36 -2.34 0.43
C PRO A 79 17.21 -1.43 -0.79
N GLY A 80 16.49 -0.33 -0.61
CA GLY A 80 16.29 0.74 -1.57
C GLY A 80 14.97 0.67 -2.33
N ALA A 81 14.82 1.55 -3.32
CA ALA A 81 13.54 1.78 -3.98
C ALA A 81 13.00 0.57 -4.76
N VAL A 82 13.85 -0.37 -5.17
CA VAL A 82 13.38 -1.55 -5.91
C VAL A 82 12.86 -2.60 -4.93
N GLN A 83 11.55 -2.60 -4.73
CA GLN A 83 10.88 -3.45 -3.74
C GLN A 83 10.61 -4.87 -4.23
N GLY A 84 10.50 -5.06 -5.55
CA GLY A 84 10.23 -6.39 -6.10
C GLY A 84 9.67 -6.41 -7.51
N LEU A 85 8.97 -7.48 -7.83
CA LEU A 85 8.17 -7.61 -9.04
C LEU A 85 6.68 -7.47 -8.71
N ILE A 86 5.96 -6.75 -9.57
CA ILE A 86 4.51 -6.57 -9.50
C ILE A 86 3.86 -6.99 -10.82
N THR A 87 2.76 -7.73 -10.70
CA THR A 87 1.88 -8.08 -11.83
C THR A 87 0.46 -7.70 -11.45
N ASN A 88 -0.22 -6.91 -12.30
CA ASN A 88 -1.61 -6.52 -12.10
C ASN A 88 -2.49 -7.10 -13.22
N THR A 89 -3.66 -7.60 -12.83
CA THR A 89 -4.74 -8.00 -13.73
C THR A 89 -6.00 -7.25 -13.32
N TYR A 90 -6.52 -6.41 -14.21
CA TYR A 90 -7.79 -5.72 -14.00
C TYR A 90 -8.94 -6.69 -14.18
N LEU A 91 -9.97 -6.54 -13.33
CA LEU A 91 -11.06 -7.48 -13.22
C LEU A 91 -12.39 -6.80 -13.56
N SER A 92 -13.28 -7.56 -14.18
CA SER A 92 -14.71 -7.31 -14.15
C SER A 92 -15.27 -7.50 -12.73
N GLN A 93 -16.50 -7.03 -12.51
CA GLN A 93 -17.20 -7.22 -11.23
C GLN A 93 -17.39 -8.71 -10.90
N ALA A 94 -17.77 -9.53 -11.89
CA ALA A 94 -17.98 -10.97 -11.68
C ALA A 94 -16.69 -11.71 -11.28
N GLU A 95 -15.56 -11.40 -11.92
CA GLU A 95 -14.25 -11.96 -11.54
C GLU A 95 -13.84 -11.53 -10.12
N TYR A 96 -14.07 -10.26 -9.77
CA TYR A 96 -13.79 -9.75 -8.44
C TYR A 96 -14.64 -10.48 -7.38
N ASP A 97 -15.95 -10.60 -7.61
CA ASP A 97 -16.88 -11.22 -6.66
C ASP A 97 -16.52 -12.69 -6.41
N LEU A 98 -16.15 -13.43 -7.46
CA LEU A 98 -15.66 -14.80 -7.33
C LEU A 98 -14.38 -14.86 -6.48
N MET A 99 -13.38 -14.03 -6.79
CA MET A 99 -12.11 -13.99 -6.05
C MET A 99 -12.30 -13.51 -4.60
N ALA A 100 -13.30 -12.66 -4.34
CA ALA A 100 -13.62 -12.14 -3.02
C ALA A 100 -14.15 -13.22 -2.06
N THR A 101 -14.59 -14.38 -2.57
CA THR A 101 -14.96 -15.54 -1.75
C THR A 101 -13.75 -16.18 -1.04
N LEU A 102 -12.53 -15.95 -1.53
CA LEU A 102 -11.31 -16.51 -0.96
C LEU A 102 -10.99 -15.87 0.40
N PRO A 103 -10.43 -16.65 1.36
CA PRO A 103 -10.09 -16.15 2.69
C PRO A 103 -8.99 -15.10 2.60
N ALA A 104 -9.19 -13.96 3.24
CA ALA A 104 -8.26 -12.85 3.17
C ALA A 104 -8.28 -12.00 4.45
N ALA A 105 -7.12 -11.42 4.77
CA ALA A 105 -7.04 -10.32 5.71
C ALA A 105 -7.34 -9.00 4.98
N VAL A 106 -8.07 -8.09 5.61
CA VAL A 106 -8.61 -6.88 4.96
C VAL A 106 -7.96 -5.62 5.51
N LEU A 107 -7.46 -4.78 4.61
CA LEU A 107 -6.91 -3.47 4.91
C LEU A 107 -7.73 -2.40 4.19
N ARG A 108 -8.07 -1.32 4.90
CA ARG A 108 -8.83 -0.17 4.35
C ARG A 108 -8.05 1.11 4.54
N LYS A 109 -8.07 1.95 3.50
CA LYS A 109 -7.40 3.24 3.48
C LYS A 109 -8.06 4.19 2.50
N THR A 110 -7.85 5.48 2.72
CA THR A 110 -8.12 6.53 1.73
C THR A 110 -6.80 6.95 1.11
N ARG A 111 -6.65 6.78 -0.22
CA ARG A 111 -5.50 7.28 -0.96
C ARG A 111 -5.81 8.66 -1.54
N LEU A 112 -5.01 9.63 -1.15
CA LEU A 112 -5.01 11.02 -1.59
C LEU A 112 -3.84 11.22 -2.55
N SER A 113 -4.13 11.56 -3.80
CA SER A 113 -3.10 11.92 -4.78
C SER A 113 -2.65 13.35 -4.52
N VAL A 114 -1.39 13.52 -4.14
CA VAL A 114 -0.72 14.81 -3.91
C VAL A 114 0.61 14.77 -4.67
N PRO A 115 0.61 15.01 -6.00
CA PRO A 115 1.79 14.79 -6.84
C PRO A 115 3.05 15.45 -6.27
N PRO A 116 4.19 14.74 -6.23
CA PRO A 116 4.44 13.40 -6.82
C PRO A 116 4.05 12.21 -5.92
N LEU A 117 3.38 12.43 -4.79
CA LEU A 117 3.06 11.42 -3.79
C LEU A 117 1.65 10.87 -3.92
N GLY A 118 1.50 9.58 -3.64
CA GLY A 118 0.23 8.99 -3.18
C GLY A 118 0.26 8.86 -1.67
N VAL A 119 -0.65 9.55 -0.97
CA VAL A 119 -0.73 9.52 0.50
C VAL A 119 -1.88 8.64 0.95
N ASP A 120 -1.58 7.58 1.68
CA ASP A 120 -2.56 6.73 2.35
C ASP A 120 -2.85 7.20 3.76
N VAL A 121 -4.12 7.39 4.04
CA VAL A 121 -4.66 7.56 5.40
C VAL A 121 -5.39 6.27 5.76
N PHE A 122 -4.88 5.55 6.75
CA PHE A 122 -5.40 4.22 7.11
C PHE A 122 -6.57 4.30 8.10
N ASP A 123 -7.48 3.33 7.99
CA ASP A 123 -8.69 3.21 8.82
C ASP A 123 -8.59 2.10 9.87
N GLY A 124 -9.61 2.02 10.74
CA GLY A 124 -9.78 0.92 11.68
C GLY A 124 -8.65 0.83 12.71
N HIS A 125 -8.07 -0.36 12.87
CA HIS A 125 -6.98 -0.61 13.82
C HIS A 125 -5.68 0.13 13.44
N LEU A 126 -5.52 0.51 12.17
CA LEU A 126 -4.38 1.28 11.66
C LEU A 126 -4.59 2.81 11.71
N ARG A 127 -5.74 3.28 12.22
CA ARG A 127 -6.04 4.72 12.27
C ARG A 127 -4.95 5.50 13.02
N GLY A 128 -4.47 6.55 12.36
CA GLY A 128 -3.37 7.40 12.82
C GLY A 128 -2.09 7.19 12.01
N LEU A 129 -1.97 6.07 11.30
CA LEU A 129 -0.91 5.85 10.31
C LEU A 129 -1.22 6.65 9.03
N VAL A 130 -0.24 7.41 8.57
CA VAL A 130 -0.26 8.08 7.27
C VAL A 130 1.05 7.75 6.54
N LEU A 131 0.95 7.13 5.37
CA LEU A 131 2.10 6.79 4.54
C LEU A 131 2.02 7.51 3.20
N ALA A 132 3.10 8.18 2.81
CA ALA A 132 3.31 8.65 1.47
C ALA A 132 4.15 7.65 0.67
N GLU A 133 3.75 7.41 -0.58
CA GLU A 133 4.47 6.60 -1.56
C GLU A 133 4.83 7.48 -2.76
N ALA A 134 6.09 7.39 -3.20
CA ALA A 134 6.54 7.88 -4.50
C ALA A 134 6.91 6.68 -5.37
N GLU A 135 6.36 6.58 -6.58
CA GLU A 135 6.66 5.52 -7.55
C GLU A 135 7.55 6.06 -8.67
N PHE A 136 8.46 5.24 -9.20
CA PHE A 136 9.47 5.65 -10.17
C PHE A 136 9.53 4.73 -11.40
N ALA A 137 9.87 5.27 -12.57
CA ALA A 137 10.10 4.45 -13.75
C ALA A 137 11.52 3.86 -13.74
N THR A 138 12.50 4.61 -13.23
CA THR A 138 13.93 4.26 -13.26
C THR A 138 14.58 4.31 -11.88
N ASP A 139 15.76 3.67 -11.75
CA ASP A 139 16.54 3.73 -10.52
C ASP A 139 17.15 5.14 -10.33
N GLU A 140 17.44 5.83 -11.43
CA GLU A 140 17.97 7.21 -11.46
C GLU A 140 16.96 8.20 -10.88
N GLU A 141 15.70 8.13 -11.31
CA GLU A 141 14.60 8.96 -10.75
C GLU A 141 14.43 8.73 -9.25
N ALA A 142 14.46 7.47 -8.82
CA ALA A 142 14.32 7.12 -7.41
C ALA A 142 15.47 7.68 -6.54
N ARG A 143 16.70 7.66 -7.07
CA ARG A 143 17.89 8.24 -6.41
C ARG A 143 17.86 9.76 -6.39
N ALA A 144 17.39 10.40 -7.47
CA ALA A 144 17.31 11.84 -7.58
C ALA A 144 16.12 12.45 -6.79
N PHE A 145 15.16 11.63 -6.39
CA PHE A 145 13.97 12.09 -5.67
C PHE A 145 14.32 12.72 -4.32
N VAL A 146 13.95 13.99 -4.18
CA VAL A 146 14.03 14.72 -2.91
C VAL A 146 12.64 14.66 -2.25
N PRO A 147 12.49 14.00 -1.09
CA PRO A 147 11.21 13.93 -0.42
C PRO A 147 10.76 15.32 0.04
N PRO A 148 9.47 15.67 -0.12
CA PRO A 148 8.93 16.93 0.38
C PRO A 148 9.14 17.13 1.89
N PRO A 149 9.23 18.37 2.40
CA PRO A 149 9.51 18.64 3.82
C PRO A 149 8.52 18.05 4.82
N GLN A 150 7.30 17.74 4.40
CA GLN A 150 6.29 17.08 5.24
C GLN A 150 6.60 15.60 5.52
N CYS A 151 7.52 14.98 4.79
CA CYS A 151 7.98 13.62 5.04
C CYS A 151 8.83 13.57 6.31
N VAL A 152 8.36 12.85 7.33
CA VAL A 152 8.99 12.79 8.66
C VAL A 152 10.14 11.78 8.67
N ALA A 153 9.92 10.61 8.10
CA ALA A 153 10.91 9.55 8.02
C ALA A 153 10.71 8.70 6.78
N GLU A 154 11.80 8.31 6.13
CA GLU A 154 11.76 7.28 5.09
C GLU A 154 11.72 5.89 5.74
N VAL A 155 10.74 5.10 5.33
CA VAL A 155 10.46 3.73 5.81
C VAL A 155 10.45 2.71 4.67
N THR A 156 11.12 3.04 3.56
CA THR A 156 11.25 2.19 2.37
C THR A 156 11.77 0.79 2.73
N ASP A 157 12.80 0.70 3.58
CA ASP A 157 13.41 -0.58 3.97
C ASP A 157 12.78 -1.21 5.23
N ASP A 158 11.83 -0.52 5.85
CA ASP A 158 11.15 -1.04 7.02
C ASP A 158 9.94 -1.90 6.63
N ALA A 159 10.12 -3.21 6.77
CA ALA A 159 9.12 -4.21 6.46
C ALA A 159 7.80 -4.02 7.25
N ARG A 160 7.84 -3.40 8.44
CA ARG A 160 6.66 -3.15 9.29
C ARG A 160 5.60 -2.31 8.55
N PHE A 161 6.04 -1.39 7.70
CA PHE A 161 5.17 -0.49 6.94
C PHE A 161 4.81 -1.00 5.54
N THR A 162 5.07 -2.27 5.24
CA THR A 162 4.55 -2.90 4.04
C THR A 162 3.08 -3.29 4.24
N GLY A 163 2.25 -3.15 3.22
CA GLY A 163 0.83 -3.49 3.34
C GLY A 163 0.56 -4.94 3.79
N GLY A 164 1.43 -5.88 3.41
CA GLY A 164 1.34 -7.29 3.84
C GLY A 164 1.66 -7.52 5.32
N ARG A 165 2.44 -6.64 5.96
CA ARG A 165 2.63 -6.65 7.43
C ARG A 165 1.54 -5.86 8.14
N LEU A 166 1.17 -4.70 7.60
CA LEU A 166 0.15 -3.82 8.18
C LEU A 166 -1.22 -4.51 8.31
N VAL A 167 -1.61 -5.36 7.35
CA VAL A 167 -2.92 -6.03 7.40
C VAL A 167 -3.10 -6.95 8.61
N GLY A 168 -2.01 -7.41 9.24
CA GLY A 168 -2.03 -8.22 10.45
C GLY A 168 -1.58 -7.48 11.71
N ALA A 169 -1.28 -6.18 11.63
CA ALA A 169 -0.78 -5.42 12.76
C ALA A 169 -1.91 -5.08 13.74
N SER A 170 -1.64 -5.14 15.04
CA SER A 170 -2.55 -4.60 16.04
C SER A 170 -2.45 -3.07 16.11
N ARG A 171 -3.39 -2.44 16.81
CA ARG A 171 -3.33 -1.00 17.08
C ARG A 171 -2.09 -0.63 17.90
N ASP A 172 -1.75 -1.46 18.89
CA ASP A 172 -0.61 -1.21 19.78
C ASP A 172 0.71 -1.35 19.03
N ASP A 173 0.80 -2.30 18.10
CA ASP A 173 1.95 -2.42 17.19
C ASP A 173 2.16 -1.11 16.42
N VAL A 174 1.11 -0.60 15.76
CA VAL A 174 1.19 0.63 14.96
C VAL A 174 1.60 1.82 15.82
N LEU A 175 1.02 1.98 17.00
CA LEU A 175 1.38 3.07 17.90
C LEU A 175 2.84 2.98 18.35
N GLY A 176 3.31 1.77 18.70
CA GLY A 176 4.71 1.52 19.05
C GLY A 176 5.66 1.81 17.88
N TRP A 177 5.30 1.41 16.67
CA TRP A 177 6.11 1.66 15.47
C TRP A 177 6.18 3.15 15.14
N LEU A 178 5.07 3.87 15.20
CA LEU A 178 5.04 5.32 14.98
C LEU A 178 5.86 6.08 16.04
N ALA A 179 5.77 5.67 17.31
CA ALA A 179 6.54 6.27 18.40
C ALA A 179 8.06 6.14 18.20
N ALA A 180 8.52 5.03 17.59
CA ALA A 180 9.93 4.84 17.24
C ALA A 180 10.45 5.88 16.21
N TYR A 181 9.55 6.53 15.47
CA TYR A 181 9.85 7.65 14.56
C TYR A 181 9.41 9.01 15.11
N GLY A 182 9.12 9.11 16.41
CA GLY A 182 8.70 10.36 17.06
C GLY A 182 7.26 10.78 16.74
N LEU A 183 6.47 9.93 16.09
CA LEU A 183 5.08 10.22 15.76
C LEU A 183 4.13 9.73 16.85
N ARG A 184 3.29 10.64 17.34
CA ARG A 184 2.23 10.34 18.30
C ARG A 184 0.89 10.78 17.70
N PRO A 185 0.13 9.85 17.08
CA PRO A 185 -1.21 10.17 16.61
C PRO A 185 -2.06 10.72 17.76
N ALA A 186 -2.86 11.75 17.48
CA ALA A 186 -3.76 12.32 18.48
C ALA A 186 -4.63 11.21 19.10
N ALA A 187 -4.76 11.25 20.43
CA ALA A 187 -5.69 10.37 21.14
C ALA A 187 -7.10 10.61 20.60
N MET A 188 -7.85 9.53 20.32
CA MET A 188 -9.23 9.72 19.86
C MET A 188 -10.03 10.46 20.93
N PRO A 189 -10.88 11.45 20.58
CA PRO A 189 -11.99 11.78 21.44
C PRO A 189 -12.79 10.49 21.67
N ARG A 190 -13.03 10.16 22.94
CA ARG A 190 -13.87 9.02 23.31
C ARG A 190 -15.17 9.12 22.52
N ARG A 191 -15.56 8.05 21.81
CA ARG A 191 -16.91 7.96 21.26
C ARG A 191 -17.88 8.14 22.43
N SER A 192 -18.67 9.20 22.42
CA SER A 192 -19.84 9.29 23.29
C SER A 192 -20.68 8.03 23.04
N PRO A 193 -21.12 7.32 24.09
CA PRO A 193 -22.05 6.21 23.88
C PRO A 193 -23.25 6.76 23.12
N ARG A 194 -23.64 6.09 22.03
CA ARG A 194 -24.93 6.38 21.40
C ARG A 194 -25.98 6.23 22.51
N ALA A 195 -26.69 7.32 22.78
CA ALA A 195 -27.87 7.28 23.62
C ALA A 195 -28.86 6.25 23.04
N PRO A 196 -29.60 5.54 23.90
CA PRO A 196 -30.45 4.40 23.52
C PRO A 196 -31.50 4.74 22.46
#